data_AF-A0A068SGH2-F1
#
_entry.id   AF-A0A068SGH2-F1
#
_cell.length_a   1.000
_cell.length_b   1.000
_cell.length_c   1.000
_cell.angle_alpha   90.00
_cell.angle_beta   90.00
_cell.angle_gamma   90.00
#
_symmetry.space_group_name_H-M   'P 1'
#
loop_
_entity.id
_entity.type
_entity.pdbx_description
1 polymer ?
#
loop_
_entity_poly.entity_id
_entity_poly.type
_entity_poly.pdbx_seq_one_letter_code
_entity_poly.pdbx_strand_id
1 'polypeptide(L)'
;MSDPVPKRQPKLRIIPNLQMVMSIIPKNAVESVYNPAGDGNCGFRALAWATYGNEHLYEDIKTRMAVQFLNNKHNIYRKDDAPKIEAILARGSGKWFMAPECVQIAADTFRRPIAFYGSTTYLYIPSCIPPAEAASTHPIILQLRNAHFILVCIREDVAFQWPEISPTHPGFAKSRSNITDDQWYKTFFLSFEYAQSHHQAVPEPNEDEKIVISDSDSDGESILDLNDSSDAESVLDLTC
;
A
#
# COMPACT_ATOMS: atom_id res chain seq x y z
N MET A 1 -12.15 15.06 -61.24
CA MET A 1 -11.85 13.79 -60.56
C MET A 1 -10.97 14.14 -59.38
N SER A 2 -11.50 14.08 -58.17
CA SER A 2 -10.78 14.39 -56.94
C SER A 2 -10.05 13.14 -56.49
N ASP A 3 -8.74 13.25 -56.25
CA ASP A 3 -7.94 12.14 -55.76
C ASP A 3 -8.46 11.63 -54.40
N PRO A 4 -8.49 10.30 -54.18
CA PRO A 4 -8.94 9.74 -52.92
C PRO A 4 -7.97 10.15 -51.80
N VAL A 5 -8.52 10.79 -50.75
CA VAL A 5 -7.77 11.16 -49.54
C VAL A 5 -7.11 9.91 -48.96
N PRO A 6 -5.77 9.91 -48.75
CA PRO A 6 -5.08 8.75 -48.20
C PRO A 6 -5.65 8.40 -46.83
N LYS A 7 -6.25 7.22 -46.69
CA LYS A 7 -6.68 6.69 -45.39
C LYS A 7 -5.42 6.50 -44.54
N ARG A 8 -5.27 7.33 -43.50
CA ARG A 8 -4.20 7.17 -42.50
C ARG A 8 -4.30 5.75 -41.92
N GLN A 9 -3.31 4.91 -42.22
CA GLN A 9 -3.22 3.61 -41.59
C GLN A 9 -2.96 3.81 -40.09
N PRO A 10 -3.72 3.14 -39.20
CA PRO A 10 -3.45 3.23 -37.78
C PRO A 10 -2.05 2.69 -37.51
N LYS A 11 -1.16 3.55 -36.98
CA LYS A 11 0.16 3.13 -36.53
C LYS A 11 -0.02 2.17 -35.37
N LEU A 12 0.44 0.93 -35.53
CA LEU A 12 0.44 -0.05 -34.45
C LEU A 12 1.37 0.44 -33.33
N ARG A 13 0.81 0.68 -32.14
CA ARG A 13 1.58 1.06 -30.95
C ARG A 13 1.94 -0.19 -30.17
N ILE A 14 3.23 -0.53 -30.13
CA ILE A 14 3.74 -1.64 -29.31
C ILE A 14 4.12 -1.07 -27.93
N ILE A 15 3.48 -1.57 -26.88
CA ILE A 15 3.80 -1.19 -25.49
C ILE A 15 4.51 -2.39 -24.83
N PRO A 16 5.82 -2.28 -24.55
CA PRO A 16 6.53 -3.31 -23.80
C PRO A 16 5.85 -3.59 -22.46
N ASN A 17 5.86 -4.85 -22.02
CA ASN A 17 5.34 -5.28 -20.72
C ASN A 17 3.82 -5.08 -20.50
N LEU A 18 3.05 -4.74 -21.53
CA LEU A 18 1.59 -4.56 -21.42
C LEU A 18 0.87 -5.82 -20.88
N GLN A 19 1.41 -7.02 -21.14
CA GLN A 19 0.92 -8.29 -20.60
C GLN A 19 1.03 -8.40 -19.07
N MET A 20 1.86 -7.58 -18.44
CA MET A 20 2.04 -7.57 -16.98
C MET A 20 0.93 -6.81 -16.27
N VAL A 21 0.28 -5.86 -16.96
CA VAL A 21 -0.77 -4.99 -16.42
C VAL A 21 -2.00 -5.80 -16.02
N MET A 22 -2.51 -5.55 -14.81
CA MET A 22 -3.73 -6.17 -14.29
C MET A 22 -4.94 -5.82 -15.17
N SER A 23 -5.86 -6.77 -15.33
CA SER A 23 -7.03 -6.61 -16.22
C SER A 23 -7.99 -5.50 -15.80
N ILE A 24 -7.95 -5.08 -14.54
CA ILE A 24 -8.74 -3.96 -14.02
C ILE A 24 -8.30 -2.61 -14.63
N ILE A 25 -7.03 -2.49 -15.04
CA ILE A 25 -6.54 -1.31 -15.76
C ILE A 25 -6.82 -1.53 -17.25
N PRO A 26 -7.63 -0.68 -17.91
CA PRO A 26 -7.93 -0.85 -19.32
C PRO A 26 -6.67 -0.74 -20.18
N LYS A 27 -6.36 -1.79 -20.95
CA LYS A 27 -5.12 -1.83 -21.76
C LYS A 27 -5.02 -0.71 -22.80
N ASN A 28 -6.14 -0.21 -23.30
CA ASN A 28 -6.22 0.94 -24.22
C ASN A 28 -5.98 2.30 -23.53
N ALA A 29 -6.03 2.34 -22.20
CA ALA A 29 -5.65 3.49 -21.39
C ALA A 29 -4.14 3.55 -21.13
N VAL A 30 -3.44 2.41 -21.18
CA VAL A 30 -2.01 2.33 -20.89
C VAL A 30 -1.20 3.06 -21.96
N GLU A 31 -0.34 3.96 -21.52
CA GLU A 31 0.63 4.68 -22.34
C GLU A 31 1.98 3.96 -22.39
N SER A 32 2.47 3.54 -21.22
CA SER A 32 3.72 2.83 -21.05
C SER A 32 3.70 1.99 -19.77
N VAL A 33 4.56 0.96 -19.73
CA VAL A 33 4.79 0.14 -18.53
C VAL A 33 6.28 0.08 -18.27
N TYR A 34 6.69 0.52 -17.09
CA TYR A 34 8.06 0.46 -16.65
C TYR A 34 8.25 -0.70 -15.67
N ASN A 35 9.18 -1.58 -16.01
CA ASN A 35 9.52 -2.78 -15.25
C ASN A 35 10.94 -2.59 -14.65
N PRO A 36 11.05 -2.13 -13.38
CA PRO A 36 12.35 -1.89 -12.75
C PRO A 36 13.10 -3.20 -12.47
N ALA A 37 14.35 -3.07 -12.01
CA ALA A 37 15.11 -4.22 -11.51
C ALA A 37 14.35 -4.98 -10.41
N GLY A 38 14.34 -6.32 -10.51
CA GLY A 38 13.63 -7.23 -9.60
C GLY A 38 14.39 -7.53 -8.32
N ASP A 39 14.58 -6.51 -7.48
CA ASP A 39 15.16 -6.62 -6.14
C ASP A 39 14.18 -6.10 -5.06
N GLY A 40 14.58 -6.14 -3.80
CA GLY A 40 13.78 -5.59 -2.69
C GLY A 40 13.45 -4.09 -2.84
N ASN A 41 14.13 -3.38 -3.75
CA ASN A 41 13.92 -1.95 -4.00
C ASN A 41 12.98 -1.67 -5.18
N CYS A 42 12.39 -2.67 -5.83
CA CYS A 42 11.54 -2.49 -7.02
C CYS A 42 10.45 -1.40 -6.86
N GLY A 43 9.80 -1.30 -5.69
CA GLY A 43 8.82 -0.24 -5.43
C GLY A 43 9.43 1.17 -5.37
N PHE A 44 10.60 1.32 -4.73
CA PHE A 44 11.34 2.59 -4.71
C PHE A 44 11.88 2.96 -6.09
N ARG A 45 12.31 1.96 -6.87
CA ARG A 45 12.78 2.12 -8.25
C ARG A 45 11.65 2.58 -9.18
N ALA A 46 10.46 1.99 -9.03
CA ALA A 46 9.26 2.43 -9.75
C ALA A 46 8.91 3.90 -9.43
N LEU A 47 9.00 4.30 -8.16
CA LEU A 47 8.81 5.69 -7.74
C LEU A 47 9.91 6.62 -8.27
N ALA A 48 11.17 6.17 -8.29
CA ALA A 48 12.30 6.93 -8.83
C ALA A 48 12.13 7.18 -10.33
N TRP A 49 11.66 6.19 -11.08
CA TRP A 49 11.29 6.38 -12.47
C TRP A 49 10.12 7.36 -12.63
N ALA A 50 9.06 7.22 -11.83
CA ALA A 50 7.92 8.12 -11.88
C ALA A 50 8.26 9.58 -11.56
N THR A 51 9.27 9.80 -10.70
CA THR A 51 9.66 11.14 -10.22
C THR A 51 10.76 11.77 -11.06
N TYR A 52 11.74 10.97 -11.51
CA TYR A 52 12.97 11.45 -12.12
C TYR A 52 13.28 10.82 -13.49
N GLY A 53 12.51 9.83 -13.93
CA GLY A 53 12.82 9.05 -15.13
C GLY A 53 14.08 8.19 -15.02
N ASN A 54 14.53 7.89 -13.79
CA ASN A 54 15.75 7.12 -13.54
C ASN A 54 15.62 6.27 -12.27
N GLU A 55 15.61 4.94 -12.41
CA GLU A 55 15.46 4.04 -11.25
C GLU A 55 16.66 4.04 -10.30
N HIS A 56 17.85 4.44 -10.75
CA HIS A 56 19.06 4.44 -9.93
C HIS A 56 19.02 5.49 -8.82
N LEU A 57 18.04 6.40 -8.86
CA LEU A 57 17.78 7.41 -7.82
C LEU A 57 16.84 6.89 -6.72
N TYR A 58 16.64 5.58 -6.61
CA TYR A 58 15.76 5.00 -5.60
C TYR A 58 16.21 5.28 -4.15
N GLU A 59 17.50 5.44 -3.89
CA GLU A 59 18.00 5.83 -2.55
C GLU A 59 17.56 7.25 -2.15
N ASP A 60 17.43 8.16 -3.13
CA ASP A 60 16.90 9.51 -2.87
C ASP A 60 15.41 9.46 -2.55
N ILE A 61 14.66 8.58 -3.23
CA ILE A 61 13.25 8.30 -2.90
C ILE A 61 13.15 7.83 -1.45
N LYS A 62 13.95 6.82 -1.05
CA LYS A 62 13.97 6.30 0.32
C LYS A 62 14.30 7.38 1.34
N THR A 63 15.31 8.21 1.05
CA THR A 63 15.71 9.30 1.94
C THR A 63 14.58 10.32 2.14
N ARG A 64 13.92 10.74 1.06
CA ARG A 64 12.78 11.67 1.14
C ARG A 64 11.59 11.08 1.89
N MET A 65 11.29 9.81 1.64
CA MET A 65 10.24 9.08 2.35
C MET A 65 10.58 8.91 3.84
N ALA A 66 11.84 8.67 4.19
CA ALA A 66 12.29 8.58 5.58
C ALA A 66 12.10 9.92 6.31
N VAL A 67 12.45 11.04 5.68
CA VAL A 67 12.22 12.39 6.24
C VAL A 67 10.73 12.63 6.45
N GLN A 68 9.90 12.32 5.47
CA GLN A 68 8.44 12.47 5.57
C GLN A 68 7.88 11.62 6.71
N PHE A 69 8.29 10.35 6.80
CA PHE A 69 7.90 9.43 7.86
C PHE A 69 8.30 9.94 9.24
N LEU A 70 9.59 10.24 9.44
CA LEU A 70 10.12 10.65 10.74
C LEU A 70 9.47 11.94 11.26
N ASN A 71 9.22 12.92 10.38
CA ASN A 71 8.55 14.17 10.74
C ASN A 71 7.09 13.97 11.16
N ASN A 72 6.47 12.87 10.75
CA ASN A 72 5.04 12.61 10.95
C ASN A 72 4.73 11.28 11.65
N LYS A 73 5.75 10.64 12.25
CA LYS A 73 5.58 9.31 12.85
C LYS A 73 4.66 9.29 14.07
N HIS A 74 4.56 10.41 14.78
CA HIS A 74 3.73 10.55 15.98
C HIS A 74 2.35 11.14 15.72
N ASN A 75 2.06 11.60 14.48
CA ASN A 75 0.76 12.17 14.11
C ASN A 75 0.03 11.29 13.07
N ILE A 76 0.47 11.30 11.82
CA ILE A 76 -0.15 10.65 10.66
C ILE A 76 0.10 9.14 10.74
N TYR A 77 1.36 8.74 10.99
CA TYR A 77 1.79 7.33 10.96
C TYR A 77 1.82 6.67 12.34
N ARG A 78 1.08 7.22 13.32
CA ARG A 78 1.14 6.78 14.73
C ARG A 78 0.70 5.33 14.96
N LYS A 79 -0.06 4.75 14.02
CA LYS A 79 -0.55 3.37 14.07
C LYS A 79 0.38 2.39 13.36
N ASP A 80 1.38 2.89 12.64
CA ASP A 80 2.25 2.07 11.82
C ASP A 80 3.40 1.50 12.66
N ASP A 81 3.94 0.35 12.24
CA ASP A 81 5.13 -0.26 12.85
C ASP A 81 6.38 0.54 12.49
N ALA A 82 6.69 1.53 13.34
CA ALA A 82 7.79 2.45 13.09
C ALA A 82 9.17 1.76 12.95
N PRO A 83 9.59 0.84 13.83
CA PRO A 83 10.84 0.11 13.64
C PRO A 83 10.93 -0.60 12.28
N LYS A 84 9.84 -1.22 11.82
CA LYS A 84 9.79 -1.90 10.53
C LYS A 84 9.92 -0.92 9.37
N ILE A 85 9.20 0.21 9.40
CA ILE A 85 9.26 1.23 8.35
C ILE A 85 10.63 1.91 8.31
N GLU A 86 11.19 2.28 9.46
CA GLU A 86 12.53 2.87 9.55
C GLU A 86 13.57 1.93 8.94
N ALA A 87 13.47 0.62 9.21
CA ALA A 87 14.37 -0.37 8.62
C ALA A 87 14.19 -0.54 7.09
N ILE A 88 12.96 -0.40 6.58
CA ILE A 88 12.66 -0.42 5.15
C ILE A 88 13.26 0.81 4.46
N LEU A 89 13.05 1.99 5.03
CA LEU A 89 13.46 3.28 4.46
C LEU A 89 14.95 3.62 4.70
N ALA A 90 15.64 2.88 5.57
CA ALA A 90 17.06 3.05 5.81
C ALA A 90 17.88 3.00 4.51
N ARG A 91 18.84 3.92 4.38
CA ARG A 91 19.75 4.00 3.23
C ARG A 91 20.51 2.70 3.04
N GLY A 92 20.59 2.21 1.81
CA GLY A 92 21.25 0.94 1.48
C GLY A 92 20.51 -0.33 1.93
N SER A 93 19.37 -0.20 2.62
CA SER A 93 18.55 -1.36 2.99
C SER A 93 17.95 -2.03 1.75
N GLY A 94 18.12 -3.34 1.62
CA GLY A 94 17.45 -4.16 0.60
C GLY A 94 16.09 -4.70 1.03
N LYS A 95 15.52 -4.19 2.13
CA LYS A 95 14.19 -4.59 2.59
C LYS A 95 13.12 -4.12 1.61
N TRP A 96 12.09 -4.95 1.51
CA TRP A 96 11.07 -4.84 0.48
C TRP A 96 10.19 -3.61 0.69
N PHE A 97 9.88 -2.90 -0.41
CA PHE A 97 8.83 -1.89 -0.42
C PHE A 97 7.50 -2.52 0.01
N MET A 98 6.81 -1.93 0.98
CA MET A 98 5.64 -2.54 1.61
C MET A 98 4.38 -1.69 1.36
N ALA A 99 3.35 -2.32 0.80
CA ALA A 99 2.01 -1.76 0.81
C ALA A 99 1.24 -2.31 2.04
N PRO A 100 0.42 -1.50 2.73
CA PRO A 100 0.00 -0.14 2.36
C PRO A 100 0.96 0.99 2.77
N GLU A 101 1.84 0.79 3.77
CA GLU A 101 2.50 1.87 4.51
C GLU A 101 3.43 2.70 3.63
N CYS A 102 4.30 2.07 2.84
CA CYS A 102 5.21 2.81 1.94
C CYS A 102 4.44 3.52 0.82
N VAL A 103 3.25 3.03 0.44
CA VAL A 103 2.42 3.69 -0.59
C VAL A 103 1.86 5.00 -0.03
N GLN A 104 1.30 4.99 1.17
CA GLN A 104 0.79 6.22 1.79
C GLN A 104 1.93 7.22 2.05
N ILE A 105 3.07 6.76 2.61
CA ILE A 105 4.24 7.62 2.83
C ILE A 105 4.72 8.24 1.52
N ALA A 106 4.75 7.46 0.42
CA ALA A 106 5.13 7.98 -0.89
C ALA A 106 4.13 9.04 -1.39
N ALA A 107 2.82 8.81 -1.25
CA ALA A 107 1.80 9.79 -1.65
C ALA A 107 1.99 11.13 -0.93
N ASP A 108 2.27 11.08 0.38
CA ASP A 108 2.56 12.25 1.19
C ASP A 108 3.89 12.92 0.79
N THR A 109 4.95 12.11 0.59
CA THR A 109 6.31 12.58 0.25
C THR A 109 6.36 13.32 -1.07
N PHE A 110 5.65 12.81 -2.07
CA PHE A 110 5.62 13.36 -3.43
C PHE A 110 4.42 14.27 -3.67
N ARG A 111 3.60 14.51 -2.63
CA ARG A 111 2.42 15.39 -2.68
C ARG A 111 1.52 15.05 -3.87
N ARG A 112 1.37 13.76 -4.16
CA ARG A 112 0.73 13.26 -5.36
C ARG A 112 -0.02 11.97 -5.03
N PRO A 113 -1.28 11.82 -5.43
CA PRO A 113 -2.01 10.57 -5.23
C PRO A 113 -1.29 9.37 -5.82
N ILE A 114 -1.46 8.19 -5.22
CA ILE A 114 -0.94 6.93 -5.74
C ILE A 114 -2.08 5.93 -5.84
N ALA A 115 -2.37 5.48 -7.05
CA ALA A 115 -3.26 4.35 -7.29
C ALA A 115 -2.43 3.06 -7.20
N PHE A 116 -2.71 2.26 -6.18
CA PHE A 116 -2.05 0.98 -5.97
C PHE A 116 -2.94 -0.16 -6.43
N TYR A 117 -2.38 -1.06 -7.23
CA TYR A 117 -3.03 -2.26 -7.74
C TYR A 117 -2.26 -3.50 -7.28
N GLY A 118 -2.81 -4.25 -6.34
CA GLY A 118 -2.23 -5.50 -5.85
C GLY A 118 -3.32 -6.50 -5.47
N SER A 119 -3.09 -7.29 -4.41
CA SER A 119 -4.13 -8.12 -3.79
C SER A 119 -5.27 -7.26 -3.25
N THR A 120 -4.93 -6.08 -2.72
CA THR A 120 -5.85 -4.97 -2.45
C THR A 120 -5.57 -3.84 -3.43
N THR A 121 -6.60 -3.08 -3.76
CA THR A 121 -6.52 -2.00 -4.76
C THR A 121 -7.14 -0.74 -4.19
N TYR A 122 -6.31 0.29 -3.98
CA TYR A 122 -6.70 1.52 -3.30
C TYR A 122 -6.04 2.74 -3.92
N LEU A 123 -6.71 3.87 -3.79
CA LEU A 123 -6.19 5.20 -4.07
C LEU A 123 -5.72 5.82 -2.75
N TYR A 124 -4.41 6.02 -2.64
CA TYR A 124 -3.77 6.69 -1.54
C TYR A 124 -3.64 8.17 -1.88
N ILE A 125 -4.32 9.02 -1.13
CA ILE A 125 -4.26 10.47 -1.32
C ILE A 125 -3.35 11.09 -0.26
N PRO A 126 -2.66 12.20 -0.58
CA PRO A 126 -1.85 12.90 0.41
C PRO A 126 -2.70 13.31 1.62
N SER A 127 -2.31 12.84 2.81
CA SER A 127 -3.02 13.04 4.07
C SER A 127 -2.78 14.41 4.70
N CYS A 128 -1.70 15.09 4.31
CA CYS A 128 -1.25 16.35 4.93
C CYS A 128 -1.58 17.61 4.14
N ILE A 129 -2.19 17.50 2.95
CA ILE A 129 -2.40 18.63 2.04
C ILE A 129 -3.75 18.57 1.32
N PRO A 130 -4.31 19.71 0.91
CA PRO A 130 -5.46 19.76 0.01
C PRO A 130 -5.05 19.54 -1.46
N PRO A 131 -6.00 19.25 -2.37
CA PRO A 131 -5.73 19.06 -3.80
C PRO A 131 -5.05 20.25 -4.49
N ALA A 132 -5.40 21.48 -4.07
CA ALA A 132 -4.84 22.71 -4.63
C ALA A 132 -3.31 22.84 -4.41
N GLU A 133 -2.79 22.07 -3.46
CA GLU A 133 -1.42 22.06 -3.01
C GLU A 133 -0.64 20.84 -3.51
N ALA A 134 -1.31 19.94 -4.24
CA ALA A 134 -0.73 18.74 -4.80
C ALA A 134 0.21 19.07 -5.95
N ALA A 135 1.31 18.31 -6.07
CA ALA A 135 2.21 18.41 -7.22
C ALA A 135 1.51 17.99 -8.52
N SER A 136 0.53 17.09 -8.41
CA SER A 136 -0.36 16.68 -9.49
C SER A 136 -1.56 15.96 -8.89
N THR A 137 -2.73 16.12 -9.49
CA THR A 137 -3.92 15.31 -9.18
C THR A 137 -3.98 14.04 -10.02
N HIS A 138 -3.09 13.86 -11.00
CA HIS A 138 -2.98 12.62 -11.77
C HIS A 138 -2.17 11.59 -10.98
N PRO A 139 -2.78 10.50 -10.49
CA PRO A 139 -2.09 9.54 -9.63
C PRO A 139 -0.86 8.88 -10.28
N ILE A 140 0.14 8.53 -9.46
CA ILE A 140 1.16 7.54 -9.84
C ILE A 140 0.51 6.16 -9.74
N ILE A 141 0.69 5.29 -10.73
CA ILE A 141 0.10 3.95 -10.71
C ILE A 141 1.16 2.91 -10.40
N LEU A 142 1.14 2.41 -9.16
CA LEU A 142 1.98 1.31 -8.74
C LEU A 142 1.19 0.00 -8.82
N GLN A 143 1.77 -1.02 -9.43
CA GLN A 143 1.17 -2.35 -9.46
C GLN A 143 2.12 -3.37 -8.85
N LEU A 144 1.63 -4.14 -7.89
CA LEU A 144 2.34 -5.27 -7.28
C LEU A 144 1.82 -6.58 -7.87
N ARG A 145 2.69 -7.34 -8.52
CA ARG A 145 2.36 -8.67 -9.05
C ARG A 145 3.51 -9.62 -8.83
N ASN A 146 3.22 -10.81 -8.30
CA ASN A 146 4.23 -11.84 -8.00
C ASN A 146 5.43 -11.27 -7.23
N ALA A 147 5.13 -10.48 -6.19
CA ALA A 147 6.15 -9.90 -5.32
C ALA A 147 7.07 -8.86 -6.01
N HIS A 148 6.70 -8.36 -7.20
CA HIS A 148 7.45 -7.34 -7.95
C HIS A 148 6.58 -6.12 -8.25
N PHE A 149 7.12 -4.93 -8.01
CA PHE A 149 6.47 -3.66 -8.34
C PHE A 149 6.80 -3.23 -9.76
N ILE A 150 5.78 -2.81 -10.51
CA ILE A 150 5.91 -2.10 -11.78
C ILE A 150 5.21 -0.74 -11.70
N LEU A 151 5.63 0.17 -12.58
CA LEU A 151 4.96 1.45 -12.80
C LEU A 151 4.14 1.37 -14.09
N VAL A 152 2.87 1.77 -14.02
CA VAL A 152 2.00 1.91 -15.18
C VAL A 152 1.77 3.40 -15.42
N CYS A 153 1.91 3.85 -16.67
CA CYS A 153 1.49 5.19 -17.06
C CYS A 153 0.24 5.05 -17.92
N ILE A 154 -0.78 5.85 -17.64
CA ILE A 154 -1.98 5.94 -18.46
C ILE A 154 -1.95 7.23 -19.28
N ARG A 155 -2.63 7.23 -20.42
CA ARG A 155 -2.75 8.41 -21.27
C ARG A 155 -3.62 9.46 -20.59
N GLU A 156 -3.25 10.73 -20.73
CA GLU A 156 -3.98 11.86 -20.15
C GLU A 156 -5.40 12.04 -20.74
N ASP A 157 -5.63 11.58 -21.98
CA ASP A 157 -6.90 11.73 -22.69
C ASP A 157 -7.92 10.61 -22.36
N VAL A 158 -7.58 9.68 -21.47
CA VAL A 158 -8.45 8.57 -21.10
C VAL A 158 -8.99 8.76 -19.71
N ALA A 159 -10.31 8.95 -19.62
CA ALA A 159 -11.02 8.79 -18.36
C ALA A 159 -11.07 7.29 -17.99
N PHE A 160 -10.64 6.96 -16.79
CA PHE A 160 -10.89 5.66 -16.20
C PHE A 160 -11.19 5.81 -14.70
N GLN A 161 -11.92 4.84 -14.16
CA GLN A 161 -12.33 4.78 -12.77
C GLN A 161 -11.13 4.46 -11.87
N TRP A 162 -10.70 5.42 -11.06
CA TRP A 162 -9.70 5.19 -10.02
C TRP A 162 -10.21 4.19 -8.96
N PRO A 163 -9.30 3.46 -8.27
CA PRO A 163 -9.65 2.64 -7.12
C PRO A 163 -10.40 3.42 -6.05
N GLU A 164 -11.00 2.69 -5.11
CA GLU A 164 -11.59 3.28 -3.93
C GLU A 164 -10.54 3.96 -3.04
N ILE A 165 -10.93 5.00 -2.32
CA ILE A 165 -9.99 5.66 -1.40
C ILE A 165 -9.56 4.68 -0.32
N SER A 166 -8.28 4.72 0.05
CA SER A 166 -7.77 3.87 1.13
C SER A 166 -8.56 4.08 2.42
N PRO A 167 -8.97 3.00 3.12
CA PRO A 167 -9.74 3.11 4.37
C PRO A 167 -8.95 3.76 5.52
N THR A 168 -7.63 3.88 5.37
CA THR A 168 -6.77 4.57 6.35
C THR A 168 -6.80 6.08 6.20
N HIS A 169 -7.41 6.62 5.12
CA HIS A 169 -7.48 8.05 4.88
C HIS A 169 -8.27 8.77 6.00
N PRO A 170 -7.77 9.90 6.55
CA PRO A 170 -8.44 10.61 7.65
C PRO A 170 -9.89 11.01 7.39
N GLY A 171 -10.30 11.20 6.13
CA GLY A 171 -11.69 11.46 5.75
C GLY A 171 -12.67 10.34 6.14
N PHE A 172 -12.18 9.10 6.31
CA PHE A 172 -12.96 7.94 6.75
C PHE A 172 -12.78 7.63 8.24
N ALA A 173 -11.68 8.09 8.85
CA ALA A 173 -11.38 7.85 10.27
C ALA A 173 -12.35 8.54 11.24
N LYS A 174 -13.21 9.43 10.73
CA LYS A 174 -14.33 10.00 11.47
C LYS A 174 -15.62 9.38 10.94
N SER A 175 -16.17 8.41 11.65
CA SER A 175 -17.54 7.88 11.46
C SER A 175 -18.66 8.94 11.65
N ARG A 176 -18.33 10.23 11.61
CA ARG A 176 -19.21 11.37 11.91
C ARG A 176 -18.97 12.64 11.07
N SER A 177 -17.98 12.68 10.18
CA SER A 177 -17.86 13.78 9.20
C SER A 177 -18.42 13.34 7.87
N ASN A 178 -19.17 14.22 7.22
CA ASN A 178 -19.66 13.95 5.88
C ASN A 178 -18.45 13.78 4.95
N ILE A 179 -18.36 12.65 4.25
CA ILE A 179 -17.27 12.36 3.30
C ILE A 179 -17.09 13.49 2.27
N THR A 180 -18.17 14.24 2.02
CA THR A 180 -18.20 15.43 1.15
C THR A 180 -17.41 16.63 1.68
N ASP A 181 -17.10 16.66 2.98
CA ASP A 181 -16.31 17.72 3.61
C ASP A 181 -14.82 17.57 3.31
N ASP A 182 -14.39 16.39 2.84
CA ASP A 182 -13.02 16.18 2.43
C ASP A 182 -12.69 17.00 1.17
N GLN A 183 -11.59 17.75 1.21
CA GLN A 183 -11.22 18.60 0.07
C GLN A 183 -10.88 17.78 -1.18
N TRP A 184 -10.46 16.52 -1.03
CA TRP A 184 -10.22 15.60 -2.13
C TRP A 184 -11.50 15.00 -2.73
N TYR A 185 -12.63 15.10 -2.04
CA TYR A 185 -13.90 14.51 -2.48
C TYR A 185 -14.29 14.96 -3.89
N LYS A 186 -14.21 16.26 -4.18
CA LYS A 186 -14.54 16.79 -5.52
C LYS A 186 -13.62 16.27 -6.62
N THR A 187 -12.37 15.95 -6.29
CA THR A 187 -11.36 15.47 -7.24
C THR A 187 -11.55 13.99 -7.54
N PHE A 188 -11.89 13.20 -6.52
CA PHE A 188 -12.01 11.75 -6.60
C PHE A 188 -13.40 11.25 -6.19
N PHE A 189 -14.45 11.98 -6.57
CA PHE A 189 -15.83 11.73 -6.15
C PHE A 189 -16.22 10.25 -6.24
N LEU A 190 -16.01 9.64 -7.41
CA LEU A 190 -16.36 8.23 -7.63
C LEU A 190 -15.58 7.26 -6.73
N SER A 191 -14.33 7.57 -6.39
CA SER A 191 -13.51 6.76 -5.47
C SER A 191 -14.00 6.86 -4.02
N PHE A 192 -14.49 8.05 -3.61
CA PHE A 192 -15.07 8.26 -2.28
C PHE A 192 -16.44 7.57 -2.15
N GLU A 193 -17.32 7.73 -3.14
CA GLU A 193 -18.64 7.08 -3.17
C GLU A 193 -18.52 5.54 -3.15
N TYR A 194 -17.59 4.98 -3.93
CA TYR A 194 -17.37 3.54 -3.95
C TYR A 194 -16.91 3.03 -2.59
N ALA A 195 -15.94 3.70 -1.96
CA ALA A 195 -15.48 3.33 -0.62
C ALA A 195 -16.61 3.40 0.43
N GLN A 196 -17.45 4.45 0.39
CA GLN A 196 -18.58 4.60 1.31
C GLN A 196 -19.58 3.44 1.18
N SER A 197 -19.92 3.04 -0.05
CA SER A 197 -20.86 1.94 -0.29
C SER A 197 -20.37 0.59 0.24
N HIS A 198 -19.06 0.33 0.21
CA HIS A 198 -18.47 -0.92 0.73
C HIS A 198 -18.37 -0.91 2.25
N HIS A 199 -18.08 0.24 2.86
CA HIS A 199 -18.05 0.37 4.32
C HIS A 199 -19.43 0.21 4.97
N GLN A 200 -20.51 0.66 4.33
CA GLN A 200 -21.87 0.46 4.82
C GLN A 200 -22.39 -0.98 4.65
N ALA A 201 -21.75 -1.78 3.79
CA ALA A 201 -22.15 -3.15 3.50
C ALA A 201 -21.58 -4.20 4.49
N VAL A 202 -20.63 -3.81 5.35
CA VAL A 202 -20.12 -4.68 6.43
C VAL A 202 -21.00 -4.46 7.66
N PRO A 203 -21.80 -5.44 8.10
CA PRO A 203 -22.54 -5.33 9.35
C PRO A 203 -21.55 -5.10 10.49
N GLU A 204 -21.83 -4.14 11.37
CA GLU A 204 -21.12 -4.01 12.64
C GLU A 204 -21.13 -5.39 13.32
N PRO A 205 -19.98 -5.90 13.82
CA PRO A 205 -19.96 -7.15 14.56
C PRO A 205 -20.92 -7.00 15.74
N ASN A 206 -21.92 -7.88 15.77
CA ASN A 206 -22.91 -7.89 16.84
C ASN A 206 -22.15 -8.17 18.15
N GLU A 207 -22.17 -7.24 19.11
CA GLU A 207 -21.41 -7.38 20.37
C GLU A 207 -21.85 -8.61 21.21
N ASP A 208 -22.92 -9.29 20.79
CA ASP A 208 -23.45 -10.50 21.42
C ASP A 208 -22.89 -11.83 20.87
N GLU A 209 -22.08 -11.83 19.79
CA GLU A 209 -21.46 -13.06 19.30
C GLU A 209 -20.13 -13.34 20.03
N LYS A 210 -20.24 -13.77 21.30
CA LYS A 210 -19.15 -14.48 21.96
C LYS A 210 -18.89 -15.78 21.20
N ILE A 211 -17.82 -15.81 20.41
CA ILE A 211 -17.24 -17.06 19.92
C ILE A 211 -16.74 -17.83 21.14
N VAL A 212 -17.56 -18.77 21.61
CA VAL A 212 -17.15 -19.79 22.56
C VAL A 212 -16.30 -20.80 21.78
N ILE A 213 -14.99 -20.72 21.95
CA ILE A 213 -14.10 -21.81 21.57
C ILE A 213 -14.30 -22.89 22.62
N SER A 214 -15.05 -23.95 22.27
CA SER A 214 -15.17 -25.14 23.08
C SER A 214 -13.95 -26.02 22.83
N ASP A 215 -13.00 -26.00 23.77
CA ASP A 215 -11.99 -27.05 23.87
C ASP A 215 -12.63 -28.28 24.52
N SER A 216 -12.84 -29.32 23.72
CA SER A 216 -13.07 -30.67 24.22
C SER A 216 -12.57 -31.65 23.17
N ASP A 217 -11.44 -32.29 23.46
CA ASP A 217 -11.36 -33.74 23.51
C ASP A 217 -10.25 -34.13 24.50
N SER A 218 -10.69 -34.70 25.62
CA SER A 218 -9.88 -35.47 26.55
C SER A 218 -9.70 -36.88 26.02
N ASP A 219 -8.57 -37.51 26.35
CA ASP A 219 -8.43 -38.91 26.78
C ASP A 219 -6.97 -39.01 27.27
N GLY A 220 -6.60 -39.34 28.50
CA GLY A 220 -7.22 -40.22 29.47
C GLY A 220 -6.19 -41.31 29.79
N GLU A 221 -5.43 -41.17 30.87
CA GLU A 221 -5.09 -42.30 31.76
C GLU A 221 -4.45 -41.81 33.07
N SER A 222 -4.78 -42.54 34.14
CA SER A 222 -4.72 -42.11 35.52
C SER A 222 -3.86 -43.04 36.37
N ILE A 223 -3.25 -42.47 37.40
CA ILE A 223 -2.85 -43.08 38.69
C ILE A 223 -1.60 -43.96 38.65
N LEU A 224 -0.57 -43.52 39.39
CA LEU A 224 0.09 -44.34 40.41
C LEU A 224 0.60 -43.45 41.57
N ASP A 225 0.42 -44.00 42.76
CA ASP A 225 0.47 -43.43 44.10
C ASP A 225 1.87 -43.09 44.68
N LEU A 226 1.84 -42.08 45.56
CA LEU A 226 2.45 -41.96 46.91
C LEU A 226 3.68 -42.83 47.28
N ASN A 227 4.80 -42.18 47.65
CA ASN A 227 5.31 -42.04 49.04
C ASN A 227 6.82 -41.77 49.14
N ASP A 228 7.19 -41.11 50.27
CA ASP A 228 8.50 -41.05 50.95
C ASP A 228 9.65 -40.32 50.23
N SER A 229 10.61 -39.67 50.89
CA SER A 229 10.92 -39.24 52.26
C SER A 229 12.33 -38.64 52.16
N SER A 230 12.60 -37.53 52.84
CA SER A 230 13.94 -37.05 53.29
C SER A 230 15.00 -36.80 52.18
N ASP A 231 15.93 -35.85 52.22
CA ASP A 231 16.70 -35.26 53.30
C ASP A 231 17.16 -33.84 52.93
N ALA A 232 17.35 -33.02 53.96
CA ALA A 232 18.18 -31.82 53.94
C ALA A 232 19.63 -32.19 54.30
N GLU A 233 20.60 -31.44 53.76
CA GLU A 233 21.96 -31.10 54.30
C GLU A 233 22.84 -30.67 53.10
N SER A 234 23.18 -29.39 52.97
CA SER A 234 24.37 -28.69 53.49
C SER A 234 25.61 -28.83 52.57
N VAL A 235 26.00 -27.73 51.91
CA VAL A 235 27.22 -26.91 52.12
C VAL A 235 28.52 -27.55 51.61
N LEU A 236 29.25 -26.78 50.77
CA LEU A 236 30.70 -26.57 50.63
C LEU A 236 30.94 -26.09 49.18
N ASP A 237 31.01 -24.79 48.91
CA ASP A 237 32.19 -23.92 49.06
C ASP A 237 33.47 -24.51 48.45
N LEU A 238 33.88 -24.00 47.29
CA LEU A 238 35.28 -24.00 46.86
C LEU A 238 35.51 -22.93 45.78
N THR A 239 36.37 -22.02 46.18
CA THR A 239 36.90 -20.82 45.54
C THR A 239 37.81 -21.10 44.35
N CYS A 240 37.72 -20.25 43.33
CA CYS A 240 38.83 -19.53 42.69
C CYS A 240 38.27 -18.28 41.99
#